data_AF-A0A656GII9-F1
#
_entry.id   AF-A0A656GII9-F1
#
_cell.length_a   1.000
_cell.length_b   1.000
_cell.length_c   1.000
_cell.angle_alpha   90.00
_cell.angle_beta   90.00
_cell.angle_gamma   90.00
#
_symmetry.space_group_name_H-M   'P 1'
#
loop_
_entity.id
_entity.type
_entity.pdbx_description
1 polymer ?
#
loop_
_entity_poly.entity_id
_entity_poly.type
_entity_poly.pdbx_seq_one_letter_code
_entity_poly.pdbx_strand_id
1 'polypeptide(L)' 'MSFIRSPHMVRKYLYTLLWFYLFSIFLVAIAWEFKLESFAMYAMNLPYDQDFEDAERWRFVLTSTGFALLSMVVP' A
#
# COMPACT_ATOMS: atom_id res chain seq x y z
N MET A 1 21.83 26.22 13.83
CA MET A 1 21.33 25.63 12.58
C MET A 1 19.87 26.02 12.41
N SER A 2 19.60 27.09 11.66
CA SER A 2 18.22 27.49 11.35
C SER A 2 17.75 26.67 10.15
N PHE A 3 17.12 25.52 10.41
CA PHE A 3 16.47 24.70 9.38
C PHE A 3 15.08 25.28 9.08
N ILE A 4 14.98 26.55 8.75
CA ILE A 4 13.73 27.10 8.22
C ILE A 4 13.74 26.80 6.72
N ARG A 5 13.39 25.56 6.36
CA ARG A 5 12.98 25.23 4.99
C ARG A 5 11.76 26.09 4.68
N SER A 6 11.80 26.80 3.56
CA SER A 6 10.64 27.54 3.02
C SER A 6 9.35 26.71 3.19
N PRO A 7 8.24 27.30 3.68
CA PRO A 7 7.00 26.57 3.92
C PRO A 7 6.42 25.93 2.65
N HIS A 8 6.76 26.45 1.47
CA HIS A 8 6.45 25.83 0.18
C HIS A 8 7.28 24.56 -0.07
N MET A 9 8.57 24.59 0.27
CA MET A 9 9.45 23.42 0.16
C MET A 9 8.98 22.29 1.08
N VAL A 10 8.64 22.60 2.35
CA VAL A 10 8.14 21.61 3.31
C VAL A 10 6.87 20.93 2.80
N ARG A 11 5.90 21.70 2.30
CA ARG A 11 4.67 21.14 1.72
C ARG A 11 4.93 20.26 0.50
N LYS A 12 5.82 20.66 -0.40
CA LYS A 12 6.19 19.86 -1.57
C LYS A 12 6.74 18.49 -1.15
N TYR A 13 7.72 18.47 -0.24
CA TYR A 13 8.30 17.21 0.22
C TYR A 13 7.30 16.35 1.00
N LEU A 14 6.43 16.95 1.80
CA LEU A 14 5.38 16.22 2.51
C LEU A 14 4.43 15.53 1.53
N TYR A 15 3.93 16.23 0.50
CA TYR A 15 3.05 15.62 -0.49
C TYR A 15 3.76 14.56 -1.31
N THR A 16 5.02 14.77 -1.68
CA THR A 16 5.82 13.73 -2.34
C THR A 16 5.96 12.49 -1.45
N LEU A 17 6.19 12.66 -0.15
CA LEU A 17 6.33 11.55 0.79
C LEU A 17 5.01 10.79 0.97
N LEU A 18 3.91 11.51 1.18
CA LEU A 18 2.58 10.92 1.31
C LEU A 18 2.21 10.15 0.05
N TRP A 19 2.51 10.71 -1.13
CA TRP A 19 2.22 10.04 -2.38
C TRP A 19 3.09 8.80 -2.57
N PHE A 20 4.39 8.90 -2.27
CA PHE A 20 5.29 7.76 -2.31
C PHE A 20 4.83 6.63 -1.38
N TYR A 21 4.40 6.96 -0.16
CA TYR A 21 3.87 5.99 0.78
C TYR A 21 2.60 5.30 0.24
N LEU A 22 1.61 6.05 -0.23
CA LEU A 22 0.35 5.48 -0.69
C LEU A 22 0.56 4.62 -1.95
N PHE A 23 1.41 5.08 -2.87
CA PHE A 23 1.79 4.32 -4.05
C PHE A 23 2.55 3.04 -3.69
N SER A 24 3.43 3.09 -2.68
CA SER A 24 4.14 1.90 -2.18
C SER A 24 3.18 0.87 -1.60
N ILE A 25 2.18 1.30 -0.81
CA ILE A 25 1.15 0.39 -0.27
C ILE A 25 0.36 -0.26 -1.39
N PHE A 26 -0.07 0.52 -2.38
CA PHE A 26 -0.80 -0.01 -3.53
C PHE A 26 0.01 -1.07 -4.29
N LEU A 27 1.30 -0.81 -4.56
CA LEU A 27 2.18 -1.77 -5.22
C LEU A 27 2.43 -3.03 -4.37
N VAL A 28 2.63 -2.87 -3.06
CA VAL A 28 2.82 -3.99 -2.15
C VAL A 28 1.55 -4.85 -2.08
N ALA A 29 0.38 -4.23 -2.03
CA ALA A 29 -0.90 -4.95 -2.03
C ALA A 29 -1.08 -5.75 -3.34
N ILE A 30 -0.76 -5.17 -4.51
CA ILE A 30 -0.79 -5.91 -5.78
C ILE A 30 0.21 -7.07 -5.76
N ALA A 31 1.46 -6.80 -5.39
CA ALA A 31 2.49 -7.84 -5.37
C ALA A 31 2.14 -8.98 -4.43
N TRP A 32 1.51 -8.64 -3.30
CA TRP A 32 0.99 -9.61 -2.34
C TRP A 32 -0.12 -10.46 -2.95
N GLU A 33 -1.23 -9.82 -3.31
CA GLU A 33 -2.45 -10.47 -3.78
C GLU A 33 -2.27 -11.22 -5.09
N PHE A 34 -1.31 -10.88 -5.96
CA PHE A 34 -1.18 -11.56 -7.26
C PHE A 34 0.04 -12.49 -7.37
N LYS A 35 0.97 -12.46 -6.40
CA LYS A 35 2.17 -13.32 -6.44
C LYS A 35 2.56 -13.87 -5.08
N LEU A 36 2.83 -13.00 -4.11
CA LEU A 36 3.52 -13.41 -2.89
C LEU A 36 2.64 -14.29 -1.99
N GLU A 37 1.32 -14.12 -2.03
CA GLU A 37 0.38 -14.94 -1.27
C GLU A 37 0.58 -16.43 -1.58
N SER A 38 0.55 -16.80 -2.87
CA SER A 38 0.76 -18.19 -3.31
C SER A 38 2.09 -18.77 -2.84
N PHE A 39 3.15 -17.96 -2.89
CA PHE A 39 4.48 -18.34 -2.43
C PHE A 39 4.52 -18.52 -0.92
N ALA A 40 3.91 -17.61 -0.16
CA ALA A 40 3.84 -17.67 1.30
C ALA A 40 3.05 -18.90 1.76
N MET A 41 1.92 -19.20 1.13
CA MET A 41 1.09 -20.37 1.44
C MET A 41 1.85 -21.67 1.15
N TYR A 42 2.56 -21.74 0.01
CA TYR A 42 3.43 -22.86 -0.31
C TYR A 42 4.55 -23.04 0.74
N ALA A 43 5.23 -21.95 1.11
CA ALA A 43 6.32 -21.99 2.09
C ALA A 43 5.85 -22.41 3.49
N MET A 44 4.61 -22.10 3.86
CA MET A 44 4.00 -22.46 5.15
C MET A 44 3.25 -23.79 5.13
N ASN A 45 3.24 -24.51 4.01
CA ASN A 45 2.47 -25.75 3.81
C ASN A 45 0.97 -25.56 4.14
N LEU A 46 0.41 -24.41 3.76
CA LEU A 46 -1.00 -24.08 3.91
C LEU A 46 -1.77 -24.34 2.61
N PRO A 47 -3.04 -24.73 2.68
CA PRO A 47 -3.89 -24.84 1.50
C PRO A 47 -4.04 -23.45 0.86
N TYR A 48 -3.82 -23.38 -0.45
CA TYR A 48 -4.00 -22.16 -1.24
C TYR A 48 -5.14 -22.35 -2.23
N ASP A 49 -6.13 -21.48 -2.16
CA ASP A 49 -7.25 -21.46 -3.08
C ASP A 49 -6.92 -20.55 -4.27
N GLN A 50 -6.75 -21.16 -5.44
CA GLN A 50 -6.46 -20.44 -6.69
C GLN A 50 -7.74 -19.91 -7.36
N ASP A 51 -8.92 -20.36 -6.93
CA ASP A 51 -10.20 -20.00 -7.54
C ASP A 51 -10.78 -18.67 -6.99
N PHE A 52 -10.02 -17.95 -6.16
CA PHE A 52 -10.35 -16.58 -5.77
C PHE A 52 -10.48 -15.68 -7.00
N GLU A 53 -11.70 -15.16 -7.23
CA GLU A 53 -11.98 -14.28 -8.36
C GLU A 53 -11.07 -13.04 -8.31
N ASP A 54 -10.49 -12.66 -9.46
CA ASP A 54 -9.66 -11.46 -9.59
C ASP A 54 -10.35 -10.20 -9.01
N ALA A 55 -11.70 -10.17 -9.07
CA ALA A 55 -12.52 -9.12 -8.48
C ALA A 55 -12.35 -9.00 -6.94
N GLU A 56 -12.20 -10.11 -6.23
CA GLU A 56 -11.98 -10.12 -4.77
C GLU A 56 -10.57 -9.65 -4.41
N ARG A 57 -9.56 -10.08 -5.16
CA ARG A 57 -8.18 -9.60 -5.02
C ARG A 57 -8.09 -8.08 -5.21
N TRP A 58 -8.76 -7.55 -6.25
CA TRP A 58 -8.85 -6.11 -6.47
C TRP A 58 -9.59 -5.37 -5.35
N ARG A 59 -10.64 -5.96 -4.76
CA ARG A 59 -11.30 -5.38 -3.59
C ARG A 59 -10.35 -5.25 -2.40
N PHE A 60 -9.48 -6.24 -2.15
CA PHE A 60 -8.48 -6.15 -1.10
C PHE A 60 -7.48 -5.00 -1.36
N VAL A 61 -6.93 -4.93 -2.58
CA VAL A 61 -5.99 -3.88 -2.98
C VAL A 61 -6.60 -2.49 -2.80
N LEU A 62 -7.84 -2.28 -3.26
CA LEU A 62 -8.51 -0.98 -3.17
C LEU A 62 -8.88 -0.63 -1.73
N THR A 63 -9.34 -1.60 -0.94
CA THR A 63 -9.75 -1.35 0.46
C THR A 63 -8.56 -1.01 1.33
N SER A 64 -7.47 -1.77 1.24
CA SER A 64 -6.23 -1.51 1.98
C SER A 64 -5.59 -0.17 1.60
N THR A 65 -5.54 0.14 0.31
CA THR A 65 -5.06 1.45 -0.19
C THR A 65 -5.96 2.60 0.28
N GLY A 66 -7.29 2.39 0.28
CA GLY A 66 -8.26 3.35 0.79
C GLY A 66 -8.09 3.63 2.29
N PHE A 67 -7.90 2.59 3.10
CA PHE A 67 -7.62 2.77 4.53
C PHE A 67 -6.27 3.45 4.78
N ALA A 68 -5.26 3.16 3.98
CA ALA A 68 -3.98 3.87 4.05
C ALA A 68 -4.15 5.37 3.77
N LEU A 69 -4.96 5.74 2.77
CA LEU A 69 -5.30 7.13 2.52
C LEU A 69 -6.05 7.76 3.70
N LEU A 70 -7.03 7.06 4.28
CA LEU A 70 -7.78 7.56 5.44
C LEU A 70 -6.86 7.81 6.66
N SER A 71 -5.89 6.92 6.91
CA SER A 71 -4.92 7.08 8.01
C SER A 71 -3.98 8.28 7.85
N MET A 72 -3.85 8.83 6.63
CA MET A 72 -3.10 10.08 6.43
C MET A 72 -3.90 11.32 6.84
N VAL A 73 -5.22 11.23 6.77
CA VAL A 73 -6.14 12.34 7.01
C VAL A 73 -6.57 12.38 8.47
N VAL A 74 -6.79 11.21 9.07
CA VAL A 74 -7.23 11.04 10.46
C VAL A 74 -6.06 10.54 11.31
N PRO A 75 -5.47 11.37 12.19
CA PRO A 75 -4.40 10.98 13.11
C PRO A 75 -4.87 10.09 14.26
#